data_AF-A0A7V6W5Z3-F1
#
_entry.id   AF-A0A7V6W5Z3-F1
#
_cell.length_a   1.000
_cell.length_b   1.000
_cell.length_c   1.000
_cell.angle_alpha   90.00
_cell.angle_beta   90.00
_cell.angle_gamma   90.00
#
_symmetry.space_group_name_H-M   'P 1'
#
loop_
_entity.id
_entity.type
_entity.pdbx_description
1 polymer ?
#
loop_
_entity_poly.entity_id
_entity_poly.type
_entity_poly.pdbx_seq_one_letter_code
_entity_poly.pdbx_strand_id
1 'polypeptide(L)'
;MMAENNRKWVNKEIAAINLQREKIKRQIKHLTRAEEDFYSEQQHERELAEDLSRIIKGRYGQRLSEEHSLLYKERTSKVQSNLRQTFTQLQQEQRKLADREEWLLNQLKSSETNKDEK
;
A
#
# COMPACT_ATOMS: atom_id res chain seq x y z
N MET A 1 30.36 -12.38 -27.12
CA MET A 1 29.64 -11.11 -27.26
C MET A 1 28.19 -11.17 -26.75
N MET A 2 27.37 -12.15 -27.17
CA MET A 2 25.95 -12.25 -26.73
C MET A 2 25.75 -12.45 -25.22
N ALA A 3 26.57 -13.28 -24.57
CA ALA A 3 26.45 -13.56 -23.13
C ALA A 3 26.73 -12.33 -22.25
N GLU A 4 27.64 -11.45 -22.68
CA GLU A 4 27.99 -10.25 -21.91
C GLU A 4 26.95 -9.13 -22.07
N ASN A 5 26.38 -8.99 -23.26
CA ASN A 5 25.23 -8.12 -23.48
C ASN A 5 24.03 -8.56 -22.65
N ASN A 6 23.77 -9.87 -22.56
CA ASN A 6 22.72 -10.42 -21.70
C ASN A 6 22.97 -10.10 -20.21
N ARG A 7 24.21 -10.30 -19.72
CA ARG A 7 24.59 -9.99 -18.33
C ARG A 7 24.40 -8.51 -17.99
N LYS A 8 24.82 -7.60 -18.88
CA LYS A 8 24.63 -6.15 -18.72
C LYS A 8 23.16 -5.76 -18.69
N TRP A 9 22.35 -6.36 -19.56
CA TRP A 9 20.90 -6.14 -19.58
C TRP A 9 20.24 -6.62 -18.29
N VAL A 10 20.51 -7.85 -17.84
CA VAL A 10 19.93 -8.38 -16.59
C VAL A 10 20.31 -7.52 -15.39
N ASN A 11 21.58 -7.10 -15.27
CA ASN A 11 22.02 -6.24 -14.16
C ASN A 11 21.29 -4.89 -14.17
N LYS A 12 21.01 -4.32 -15.35
CA LYS A 12 20.25 -3.08 -15.49
C LYS A 12 18.79 -3.26 -15.03
N GLU A 13 18.17 -4.39 -15.39
CA GLU A 13 16.81 -4.73 -14.97
C GLU A 13 16.72 -4.93 -13.44
N ILE A 14 17.67 -5.65 -12.84
CA ILE A 14 17.74 -5.84 -11.38
C ILE A 14 17.89 -4.48 -10.67
N ALA A 15 18.73 -3.58 -11.19
CA ALA A 15 18.88 -2.24 -10.63
C ALA A 15 17.57 -1.42 -10.72
N ALA A 16 16.83 -1.53 -11.82
CA ALA A 16 15.53 -0.87 -11.97
C ALA A 16 14.48 -1.43 -11.00
N ILE A 17 14.45 -2.76 -10.82
CA ILE A 17 13.58 -3.44 -9.85
C ILE A 17 13.90 -2.96 -8.43
N ASN A 18 15.18 -2.90 -8.05
CA ASN A 18 15.58 -2.42 -6.73
C ASN A 18 15.13 -0.97 -6.47
N LEU A 19 15.25 -0.10 -7.46
CA LEU A 19 14.76 1.27 -7.36
C LEU A 19 13.22 1.31 -7.17
N GLN A 20 12.47 0.47 -7.88
CA GLN A 20 11.02 0.36 -7.73
C GLN A 20 10.63 -0.19 -6.35
N ARG A 21 11.33 -1.22 -5.86
CA ARG A 21 11.11 -1.78 -4.51
C ARG A 21 11.33 -0.74 -3.42
N GLU A 22 12.37 0.09 -3.53
CA GLU A 22 12.62 1.16 -2.56
C GLU A 22 11.54 2.25 -2.59
N LYS A 23 11.02 2.59 -3.78
CA LYS A 23 9.87 3.51 -3.88
C LYS A 23 8.63 2.94 -3.19
N ILE A 24 8.31 1.67 -3.46
CA ILE A 24 7.17 0.98 -2.83
C ILE A 24 7.34 0.90 -1.31
N LYS A 25 8.54 0.58 -0.80
CA LYS A 25 8.82 0.58 0.65
C LYS A 25 8.53 1.93 1.30
N ARG A 26 8.93 3.04 0.64
CA ARG A 26 8.63 4.39 1.14
C ARG A 26 7.14 4.66 1.13
N GLN A 27 6.42 4.31 0.05
CA GLN A 27 4.97 4.48 -0.04
C GLN A 27 4.23 3.70 1.06
N ILE A 28 4.62 2.44 1.29
CA ILE A 28 4.07 1.62 2.38
C ILE A 28 4.29 2.31 3.73
N LYS A 29 5.51 2.80 4.00
CA LYS A 29 5.81 3.51 5.25
C LYS A 29 4.95 4.77 5.45
N HIS A 30 4.71 5.54 4.37
CA HIS A 30 3.83 6.71 4.44
C HIS A 30 2.37 6.32 4.68
N LEU A 31 1.89 5.25 4.04
CA LEU A 31 0.53 4.75 4.24
C LEU A 31 0.31 4.19 5.65
N THR A 32 1.29 3.49 6.22
CA THR A 32 1.21 3.01 7.61
C THR A 32 1.06 4.18 8.58
N ARG A 33 1.84 5.25 8.41
CA ARG A 33 1.70 6.46 9.24
C ARG A 33 0.34 7.13 9.04
N ALA A 34 -0.10 7.29 7.79
CA ALA A 34 -1.40 7.86 7.50
C ALA A 34 -2.55 7.03 8.09
N GLU A 35 -2.41 5.70 8.15
CA GLU A 35 -3.38 4.82 8.80
C GLU A 35 -3.37 5.00 10.33
N GLU A 36 -2.20 5.09 10.97
CA GLU A 36 -2.05 5.38 12.40
C GLU A 36 -2.63 6.76 12.78
N ASP A 37 -2.30 7.79 12.01
CA ASP A 37 -2.82 9.15 12.18
C ASP A 37 -4.35 9.15 12.02
N PHE A 38 -4.86 8.47 10.98
CA PHE A 38 -6.30 8.34 10.76
C PHE A 38 -7.00 7.65 11.93
N TYR A 39 -6.47 6.55 12.48
CA TYR A 39 -7.09 5.91 13.65
C TYR A 39 -7.10 6.83 14.88
N SER A 40 -6.05 7.63 15.08
CA SER A 40 -5.96 8.58 16.18
C SER A 40 -6.97 9.71 16.04
N GLU A 41 -7.08 10.30 14.85
CA GLU A 41 -8.09 11.33 14.53
C GLU A 41 -9.52 10.79 14.65
N GLN A 42 -9.77 9.55 14.21
CA GLN A 42 -11.08 8.92 14.32
C GLN A 42 -11.55 8.74 15.76
N GLN A 43 -10.65 8.49 16.71
CA GLN A 43 -11.05 8.41 18.13
C GLN A 43 -11.56 9.76 18.63
N HIS A 44 -10.83 10.84 18.33
CA HIS A 44 -11.22 12.19 18.74
C HIS A 44 -12.52 12.65 18.04
N GLU A 45 -12.66 12.38 16.75
CA GLU A 45 -13.86 12.72 16.00
C GLU A 45 -15.10 11.94 16.48
N ARG A 46 -14.94 10.70 16.96
CA ARG A 46 -16.06 9.92 17.54
C ARG A 46 -16.59 10.56 18.81
N GLU A 47 -15.71 10.98 19.71
CA GLU A 47 -16.10 11.67 20.94
C GLU A 47 -16.87 12.96 20.62
N LEU A 48 -16.35 13.76 19.70
CA LEU A 48 -17.01 14.98 19.24
C LEU A 48 -18.38 14.69 18.60
N ALA A 49 -18.47 13.64 17.76
CA ALA A 49 -19.71 13.24 17.10
C ALA A 49 -20.76 12.74 18.10
N GLU A 50 -20.37 12.05 19.17
CA GLU A 50 -21.26 11.62 20.25
C GLU A 50 -21.82 12.81 21.02
N ASP A 51 -20.98 13.79 21.35
CA ASP A 51 -21.40 15.00 22.04
C ASP A 51 -22.33 15.87 21.18
N LEU A 52 -22.00 16.04 19.89
CA LEU A 52 -22.89 16.72 18.93
C LEU A 52 -24.22 15.99 18.77
N SER A 53 -24.20 14.66 18.72
CA SER A 53 -25.41 13.85 18.61
C SER A 53 -26.31 14.02 19.84
N ARG A 54 -25.76 14.08 21.06
CA ARG A 54 -26.51 14.40 22.28
C ARG A 54 -27.15 15.78 22.22
N ILE A 55 -26.41 16.80 21.76
CA ILE A 55 -26.92 18.17 21.61
C ILE A 55 -28.05 18.21 20.57
N ILE A 56 -27.85 17.59 19.41
CA ILE A 56 -28.83 17.55 18.33
C ILE A 56 -30.09 16.83 18.79
N LYS A 57 -29.97 15.69 19.46
CA LYS A 57 -31.11 14.95 20.00
C LYS A 57 -31.92 15.81 20.98
N GLY A 58 -31.25 16.57 21.85
CA GLY A 58 -31.90 17.46 22.82
C GLY A 58 -32.56 18.71 22.20
N ARG A 59 -32.05 19.22 21.08
CA ARG A 59 -32.52 20.48 20.47
C ARG A 59 -33.42 20.31 19.24
N TYR A 60 -33.15 19.30 18.43
CA TYR A 60 -33.75 19.12 17.09
C TYR A 60 -34.40 17.74 16.91
N GLY A 61 -34.30 16.86 17.91
CA GLY A 61 -34.96 15.56 17.93
C GLY A 61 -34.12 14.42 17.34
N GLN A 62 -34.65 13.21 17.45
CA GLN A 62 -33.91 11.96 17.24
C GLN A 62 -33.51 11.69 15.78
N ARG A 63 -34.39 12.01 14.82
CA ARG A 63 -34.16 11.73 13.39
C ARG A 63 -32.91 12.45 12.83
N LEU A 64 -32.70 13.70 13.22
CA LEU A 64 -31.55 14.50 12.77
C LEU A 64 -30.23 14.01 13.39
N SER A 65 -30.27 13.50 14.63
CA SER A 65 -29.13 12.89 15.31
C SER A 65 -28.69 11.58 14.63
N GLU A 66 -29.65 10.77 14.18
CA GLU A 66 -29.37 9.50 13.47
C GLU A 66 -28.75 9.73 12.10
N GLU A 67 -29.27 10.68 11.32
CA GLU A 67 -28.73 11.03 9.99
C GLU A 67 -27.28 11.51 10.06
N HIS A 68 -26.95 12.36 11.04
CA HIS A 68 -25.58 12.82 11.26
C HIS A 68 -24.62 11.68 11.62
N SER A 69 -25.05 10.73 12.46
CA SER A 69 -24.23 9.57 12.82
C SER A 69 -23.94 8.66 11.63
N LEU A 70 -24.91 8.48 10.73
CA LEU A 70 -24.75 7.65 9.53
C LEU A 70 -23.75 8.26 8.54
N LEU A 71 -23.86 9.56 8.25
CA LEU A 71 -22.95 10.27 7.36
C LEU A 71 -21.49 10.19 7.84
N TYR A 72 -21.29 10.32 9.16
CA TYR A 72 -19.96 10.17 9.77
C TYR A 72 -19.39 8.75 9.55
N LYS A 73 -20.17 7.70 9.88
CA LYS A 73 -19.74 6.31 9.71
C LYS A 73 -19.40 5.97 8.26
N GLU A 74 -20.20 6.45 7.32
CA GLU A 74 -19.99 6.22 5.90
C GLU A 74 -18.68 6.85 5.40
N ARG A 75 -18.43 8.11 5.77
CA ARG A 75 -17.20 8.82 5.39
C ARG A 75 -15.95 8.11 5.93
N THR A 76 -15.96 7.72 7.20
CA THR A 76 -14.85 6.98 7.83
C THR A 76 -14.59 5.65 7.13
N SER A 77 -15.64 4.87 6.87
CA SER A 77 -15.55 3.56 6.23
C SER A 77 -14.90 3.63 4.85
N LYS A 78 -15.26 4.65 4.05
CA LYS A 78 -14.68 4.86 2.72
C LYS A 78 -13.18 5.15 2.75
N VAL A 79 -12.71 5.97 3.69
CA VAL A 79 -11.28 6.29 3.83
C VAL A 79 -10.49 5.05 4.27
N GLN A 80 -10.98 4.30 5.25
CA GLN A 80 -10.34 3.04 5.69
C GLN A 80 -10.25 2.01 4.57
N SER A 81 -11.32 1.85 3.78
CA SER A 81 -11.36 0.93 2.65
C SER A 81 -10.30 1.29 1.59
N ASN A 82 -10.21 2.56 1.22
CA ASN A 82 -9.24 3.04 0.24
C ASN A 82 -7.78 2.85 0.71
N LEU A 83 -7.49 3.13 1.98
CA LEU A 83 -6.15 2.91 2.56
C LEU A 83 -5.75 1.44 2.50
N ARG A 84 -6.64 0.53 2.94
CA ARG A 84 -6.40 -0.92 2.91
C ARG A 84 -6.21 -1.43 1.49
N GLN A 85 -7.05 -1.01 0.55
CA GLN A 85 -6.94 -1.43 -0.85
C GLN A 85 -5.60 -1.00 -1.46
N THR A 86 -5.19 0.26 -1.24
CA THR A 86 -3.91 0.79 -1.73
C THR A 86 -2.73 0.03 -1.14
N PHE A 87 -2.80 -0.28 0.16
CA PHE A 87 -1.79 -1.07 0.84
C PHE A 87 -1.65 -2.49 0.25
N THR A 88 -2.79 -3.18 0.02
CA THR A 88 -2.80 -4.50 -0.61
C THR A 88 -2.22 -4.48 -2.02
N GLN A 89 -2.52 -3.46 -2.82
CA GLN A 89 -1.96 -3.31 -4.17
C GLN A 89 -0.44 -3.19 -4.15
N LEU A 90 0.10 -2.33 -3.29
CA LEU A 90 1.56 -2.16 -3.15
C LEU A 90 2.25 -3.43 -2.68
N GLN A 91 1.63 -4.21 -1.78
CA GLN A 91 2.15 -5.51 -1.38
C GLN A 91 2.17 -6.52 -2.54
N GLN A 92 1.14 -6.53 -3.37
CA GLN A 92 1.09 -7.39 -4.56
C GLN A 92 2.16 -6.99 -5.60
N GLU A 93 2.35 -5.70 -5.83
CA GLU A 93 3.42 -5.20 -6.70
C GLU A 93 4.80 -5.60 -6.18
N GLN A 94 5.03 -5.49 -4.87
CA GLN A 94 6.27 -5.91 -4.25
C GLN A 94 6.57 -7.41 -4.47
N ARG A 95 5.55 -8.28 -4.41
CA ARG A 95 5.68 -9.71 -4.71
C ARG A 95 6.03 -9.95 -6.18
N LYS A 96 5.32 -9.31 -7.11
CA LYS A 96 5.60 -9.43 -8.55
C LYS A 96 7.04 -9.03 -8.90
N LEU A 97 7.54 -7.97 -8.26
CA LEU A 97 8.93 -7.53 -8.44
C LEU A 97 9.93 -8.54 -7.90
N ALA A 98 9.64 -9.18 -6.76
CA ALA A 98 10.48 -10.23 -6.21
C ALA A 98 10.53 -11.47 -7.14
N ASP A 99 9.38 -11.92 -7.64
CA ASP A 99 9.31 -13.05 -8.58
C ASP A 99 10.08 -12.75 -9.87
N ARG A 100 10.01 -11.49 -10.36
CA ARG A 100 10.74 -11.04 -11.55
C ARG A 100 12.26 -11.01 -11.32
N GLU A 101 12.70 -10.54 -10.16
CA GLU A 101 14.11 -10.52 -9.77
C GLU A 101 14.66 -11.96 -9.68
N GLU A 102 13.93 -12.88 -9.06
CA GLU A 102 14.31 -14.29 -8.97
C GLU A 102 14.44 -14.93 -10.36
N TRP A 103 13.48 -14.67 -11.26
CA TRP A 103 13.56 -15.13 -12.64
C TRP A 103 14.82 -14.61 -13.36
N LEU A 104 15.13 -13.32 -13.20
CA LEU A 104 16.33 -12.71 -13.79
C LEU A 104 17.63 -13.32 -13.25
N LEU A 105 17.69 -13.59 -11.94
CA LEU A 105 18.83 -14.25 -11.31
C LEU A 105 19.00 -15.69 -11.81
N ASN A 106 17.90 -16.41 -12.05
CA ASN A 106 17.96 -17.75 -12.64
C ASN A 106 18.44 -17.71 -14.10
N GLN A 107 18.05 -16.71 -14.90
CA GLN A 107 18.58 -16.51 -16.25
C GLN A 107 20.11 -16.29 -16.26
N LEU A 108 20.64 -15.53 -15.28
CA LEU A 108 22.09 -15.35 -15.14
C LEU A 108 22.79 -16.68 -14.85
N LYS A 109 22.31 -17.45 -13.87
CA LYS A 109 22.90 -18.74 -13.49
C LYS A 109 22.93 -19.72 -14.66
N SER A 110 21.83 -19.87 -15.39
CA SER A 110 21.75 -20.76 -16.56
C SER A 110 22.66 -20.31 -17.73
N SER A 111 22.99 -19.02 -17.81
CA SER A 111 23.94 -18.51 -18.81
C SER A 111 25.40 -18.72 -18.45
N GLU A 112 25.69 -18.96 -17.16
CA GLU A 112 27.03 -19.25 -16.64
C GLU A 112 27.34 -20.76 -16.71
N THR A 113 26.38 -21.64 -16.39
CA THR A 113 26.59 -23.11 -16.46
C THR A 113 26.84 -23.64 -17.88
N ASN A 114 26.30 -22.99 -18.92
CA ASN A 114 26.55 -23.35 -20.32
C ASN A 114 27.98 -23.03 -20.83
N LYS A 115 28.80 -22.34 -20.03
CA LYS A 115 30.21 -22.07 -20.37
C LYS A 115 31.18 -23.14 -19.84
N ASP A 116 30.77 -23.92 -18.85
CA ASP A 116 31.64 -24.93 -18.21
C ASP A 116 31.54 -26.31 -18.89
N GLU A 117 30.63 -26.48 -19.86
CA GLU A 117 30.43 -27.72 -20.64
C GLU A 117 31.01 -27.69 -22.08
N LYS A 118 31.85 -26.70 -22.43
CA LYS A 118 32.52 -26.62 -23.75
C LYS A 118 34.02 -26.45 -23.62
#